data_AF-A0A835M8T8-F1
#
_entry.id   AF-A0A835M8T8-F1
#
_cell.length_a   1.000
_cell.length_b   1.000
_cell.length_c   1.000
_cell.angle_alpha   90.00
_cell.angle_beta   90.00
_cell.angle_gamma   90.00
#
_symmetry.space_group_name_H-M   'P 1'
#
loop_
_entity.id
_entity.type
_entity.pdbx_description
1 polymer ?
#
loop_
_entity_poly.entity_id
_entity_poly.type
_entity_poly.pdbx_seq_one_letter_code
_entity_poly.pdbx_strand_id
1 'polypeptide(L)'
;MINENMVELADRDRRHIALVLVGLQELFGESFQSLSPLARCLLCTICDQCAIGFIGLFVGGPGSGKGTQCTTVVEHFGFTHLSAGDLLREDIKSGSANGTMIQNMIKEGKIVPSEVTVKLLQLAMQESDNDKFLIDGFPRNEENRAAFENVTGIVPEFVLFFDCSEEEMEKFNFWAGTRVDDNIETIRKRFNVFVESSLPVIEHYRSREKIDAGKPIEDVFKTVKNIFTVNDIFGILHFTVC
;
A
#
# COMPACT_ATOMS: atom_id res chain seq x y z
N MET A 1 13.08 21.12 -28.36
CA MET A 1 11.68 20.84 -28.75
C MET A 1 11.60 19.34 -29.01
N ILE A 2 11.27 18.58 -27.96
CA ILE A 2 11.10 17.14 -28.04
C ILE A 2 9.72 16.94 -28.66
N ASN A 3 9.69 16.27 -29.81
CA ASN A 3 8.58 16.28 -30.75
C ASN A 3 7.48 15.31 -30.27
N GLU A 4 6.25 15.82 -30.17
CA GLU A 4 5.03 15.10 -29.75
C GLU A 4 4.76 13.82 -30.58
N ASN A 5 5.41 13.68 -31.74
CA ASN A 5 5.33 12.52 -32.63
C ASN A 5 5.98 11.23 -32.11
N MET A 6 6.90 11.27 -31.14
CA MET A 6 7.53 10.03 -30.60
C MET A 6 6.65 9.33 -29.55
N VAL A 7 5.76 10.07 -28.89
CA VAL A 7 4.79 9.51 -27.95
C VAL A 7 3.64 8.82 -28.72
N GLU A 8 3.20 9.41 -29.83
CA GLU A 8 2.13 8.86 -30.66
C GLU A 8 2.53 7.57 -31.42
N LEU A 9 3.79 7.42 -31.82
CA LEU A 9 4.29 6.19 -32.44
C LEU A 9 4.43 5.03 -31.45
N ALA A 10 4.77 5.30 -30.18
CA ALA A 10 4.81 4.29 -29.13
C ALA A 10 3.41 3.78 -28.73
N ASP A 11 2.38 4.60 -28.92
CA ASP A 11 0.98 4.28 -28.60
C ASP A 11 0.26 3.48 -29.72
N ARG A 12 0.75 3.58 -30.96
CA ARG A 12 0.15 2.92 -32.14
C ARG A 12 0.54 1.44 -32.27
N ASP A 13 1.77 1.07 -31.88
CA ASP A 13 2.24 -0.33 -31.90
C ASP A 13 1.68 -1.16 -30.75
N ARG A 14 1.35 -0.56 -29.60
CA ARG A 14 0.76 -1.25 -28.43
C ARG A 14 -0.61 -1.86 -28.75
N ARG A 15 -1.44 -1.15 -29.53
CA ARG A 15 -2.78 -1.64 -29.94
C ARG A 15 -2.73 -2.82 -30.91
N HIS A 16 -1.71 -2.89 -31.77
CA HIS A 16 -1.53 -4.04 -32.67
C HIS A 16 -1.00 -5.27 -31.93
N ILE A 17 -0.09 -5.08 -30.97
CA ILE A 17 0.43 -6.17 -30.14
C ILE A 17 -0.65 -6.72 -29.20
N ALA A 18 -1.48 -5.85 -28.60
CA ALA A 18 -2.63 -6.26 -27.78
C ALA A 18 -3.64 -7.11 -28.57
N LEU A 19 -3.95 -6.76 -29.82
CA LEU A 19 -4.85 -7.56 -30.68
C LEU A 19 -4.27 -8.94 -31.02
N VAL A 20 -2.96 -9.04 -31.23
CA VAL A 20 -2.29 -10.33 -31.53
C VAL A 20 -2.33 -11.27 -30.33
N LEU A 21 -2.29 -10.74 -29.10
CA LEU A 21 -2.28 -11.54 -27.86
C LEU A 21 -3.67 -11.91 -27.35
N VAL A 22 -4.70 -11.07 -27.54
CA VAL A 22 -6.10 -11.47 -27.32
C VAL A 22 -6.45 -12.66 -28.23
N GLY A 23 -5.95 -12.67 -29.46
CA GLY A 23 -6.07 -13.82 -30.37
C GLY A 23 -5.32 -15.08 -29.90
N LEU A 24 -4.22 -14.94 -29.15
CA LEU A 24 -3.48 -16.07 -28.57
C LEU A 24 -4.16 -16.62 -27.31
N GLN A 25 -4.83 -15.77 -26.53
CA GLN A 25 -5.59 -16.18 -25.35
C GLN A 25 -6.80 -17.07 -25.71
N GLU A 26 -7.44 -16.83 -26.86
CA GLU A 26 -8.46 -17.72 -27.42
C GLU A 26 -7.90 -19.03 -28.00
N LEU A 27 -6.64 -19.01 -28.48
CA LEU A 27 -5.99 -20.18 -29.09
C LEU A 27 -5.43 -21.18 -28.07
N PHE A 28 -5.01 -20.71 -26.88
CA PHE A 28 -4.29 -21.57 -25.93
C PHE A 28 -5.14 -22.25 -24.87
N GLY A 29 -6.37 -21.81 -24.57
CA GLY A 29 -7.30 -22.55 -23.70
C GLY A 29 -6.77 -22.93 -22.30
N GLU A 30 -5.58 -22.48 -21.90
CA GLU A 30 -4.94 -22.84 -20.66
C GLU A 30 -5.24 -21.80 -19.60
N SER A 31 -5.51 -22.26 -18.38
CA SER A 31 -5.70 -21.39 -17.23
C SER A 31 -4.41 -20.58 -16.99
N PHE A 32 -4.52 -19.28 -16.76
CA PHE A 32 -3.40 -18.37 -16.45
C PHE A 32 -2.41 -18.89 -15.38
N GLN A 33 -2.88 -19.82 -14.55
CA GLN A 33 -2.11 -20.50 -13.50
C GLN A 33 -1.10 -21.55 -14.02
N SER A 34 -1.28 -22.12 -15.22
CA SER A 34 -0.38 -23.14 -15.80
C SER A 34 0.88 -22.55 -16.46
N LEU A 35 0.87 -21.25 -16.77
CA LEU A 35 1.96 -20.58 -17.47
C LEU A 35 3.25 -20.51 -16.62
N SER A 36 4.40 -20.54 -17.30
CA SER A 36 5.69 -20.32 -16.64
C SER A 36 5.78 -18.89 -16.07
N PRO A 37 6.59 -18.64 -15.02
CA PRO A 37 6.74 -17.29 -14.44
C PRO A 37 7.11 -16.21 -15.47
N LEU A 38 7.99 -16.55 -16.43
CA LEU A 38 8.41 -15.66 -17.51
C LEU A 38 7.27 -15.37 -18.51
N ALA A 39 6.48 -16.38 -18.87
CA ALA A 39 5.33 -16.21 -19.76
C ALA A 39 4.21 -15.40 -19.09
N ARG A 40 3.99 -15.59 -17.79
CA ARG A 40 3.09 -14.74 -17.00
C ARG A 40 3.55 -13.30 -17.02
N CYS A 41 4.83 -13.04 -16.75
CA CYS A 41 5.38 -11.70 -16.75
C CYS A 41 5.20 -11.01 -18.10
N LEU A 42 5.54 -11.68 -19.21
CA LEU A 42 5.40 -11.13 -20.55
C LEU A 42 3.94 -10.83 -20.93
N LEU A 43 2.99 -11.69 -20.54
CA LEU A 43 1.55 -11.39 -20.68
C LEU A 43 1.11 -10.23 -19.76
N CYS A 44 1.67 -10.14 -18.56
CA CYS A 44 1.41 -9.08 -17.58
C CYS A 44 1.85 -7.70 -18.10
N THR A 45 3.04 -7.61 -18.71
CA THR A 45 3.59 -6.36 -19.27
C THR A 45 2.77 -5.82 -20.45
N ILE A 46 1.99 -6.68 -21.11
CA ILE A 46 1.22 -6.34 -22.31
C ILE A 46 -0.28 -6.18 -21.99
N CYS A 47 -0.72 -6.65 -20.83
CA CYS A 47 -2.05 -6.50 -20.32
C CYS A 47 -2.11 -5.24 -19.44
N ASP A 48 -2.68 -4.15 -19.95
CA ASP A 48 -2.95 -2.91 -19.17
C ASP A 48 -3.79 -3.16 -17.89
N GLN A 49 -4.34 -4.36 -17.71
CA GLN A 49 -5.08 -4.80 -16.51
C GLN A 49 -4.21 -5.53 -15.48
N CYS A 50 -2.90 -5.59 -15.68
CA CYS A 50 -1.97 -6.42 -14.92
C CYS A 50 -0.67 -5.70 -14.53
N ALA A 51 -0.67 -4.36 -14.47
CA ALA A 51 0.43 -3.62 -13.87
C ALA A 51 0.54 -4.01 -12.38
N ILE A 52 1.41 -4.99 -12.07
CA ILE A 52 1.80 -5.33 -10.71
C ILE A 52 2.56 -4.12 -10.19
N GLY A 53 1.90 -3.33 -9.33
CA GLY A 53 2.51 -2.17 -8.73
C GLY A 53 3.63 -2.56 -7.76
N PHE A 54 4.67 -1.75 -7.67
CA PHE A 54 5.70 -1.83 -6.65
C PHE A 54 5.14 -1.31 -5.32
N ILE A 55 4.81 -2.22 -4.39
CA ILE A 55 4.08 -1.89 -3.15
C ILE A 55 4.99 -1.99 -1.93
N GLY A 56 5.06 -0.90 -1.16
CA GLY A 56 5.61 -0.87 0.19
C GLY A 56 4.54 -0.73 1.26
N LEU A 57 4.67 -1.43 2.38
CA LEU A 57 3.78 -1.26 3.53
C LEU A 57 4.44 -0.44 4.63
N PHE A 58 3.71 0.55 5.15
CA PHE A 58 4.10 1.33 6.32
C PHE A 58 3.20 0.95 7.49
N VAL A 59 3.76 0.23 8.44
CA VAL A 59 3.00 -0.33 9.57
C VAL A 59 3.52 0.24 10.88
N GLY A 60 2.62 0.55 11.80
CA GLY A 60 2.98 1.07 13.12
C GLY A 60 1.74 1.53 13.88
N GLY A 61 1.86 1.58 15.20
CA GLY A 61 0.77 1.97 16.09
C GLY A 61 0.25 3.39 15.82
N PRO A 62 -0.92 3.77 16.38
CA PRO A 62 -1.43 5.13 16.27
C PRO A 62 -0.46 6.13 16.92
N GLY A 63 -0.03 7.17 16.21
CA GLY A 63 0.90 8.18 16.73
C GLY A 63 2.38 7.94 16.45
N SER A 64 2.74 6.79 15.84
CA SER A 64 4.12 6.44 15.45
C SER A 64 4.75 7.31 14.35
N GLY A 65 4.06 8.35 13.86
CA GLY A 65 4.61 9.26 12.84
C GLY A 65 4.69 8.71 11.41
N LYS A 66 4.19 7.49 11.14
CA LYS A 66 4.22 6.87 9.79
C LYS A 66 3.67 7.76 8.67
N GLY A 67 2.54 8.43 8.88
CA GLY A 67 1.97 9.34 7.87
C GLY A 67 2.88 10.51 7.51
N THR A 68 3.59 11.08 8.51
CA THR A 68 4.62 12.11 8.27
C THR A 68 5.74 11.57 7.39
N GLN A 69 6.18 10.33 7.63
CA GLN A 69 7.25 9.71 6.86
C GLN A 69 6.80 9.31 5.45
N CYS A 70 5.53 8.88 5.27
CA CYS A 70 4.94 8.62 3.96
C CYS A 70 5.01 9.85 3.05
N THR A 71 4.58 11.02 3.53
CA THR A 71 4.63 12.28 2.75
C THR A 71 6.03 12.55 2.22
N THR A 72 7.03 12.42 3.09
CA THR A 72 8.41 12.68 2.68
C THR A 72 8.91 11.66 1.66
N VAL A 73 8.53 10.38 1.78
CA VAL A 73 8.94 9.35 0.81
C VAL A 73 8.26 9.55 -0.55
N VAL A 74 6.98 9.94 -0.56
CA VAL A 74 6.27 10.32 -1.80
C VAL A 74 7.03 11.43 -2.54
N GLU A 75 7.38 12.50 -1.84
CA GLU A 75 8.06 13.66 -2.42
C GLU A 75 9.44 13.32 -3.01
N HIS A 76 10.18 12.41 -2.37
CA HIS A 76 11.57 12.11 -2.75
C HIS A 76 11.73 10.93 -3.72
N PHE A 77 10.79 9.99 -3.73
CA PHE A 77 10.94 8.70 -4.43
C PHE A 77 9.81 8.39 -5.41
N GLY A 78 8.82 9.27 -5.56
CA GLY A 78 7.79 9.17 -6.60
C GLY A 78 6.74 8.09 -6.36
N PHE A 79 6.49 7.72 -5.11
CA PHE A 79 5.37 6.85 -4.74
C PHE A 79 4.05 7.61 -4.71
N THR A 80 2.94 6.89 -4.85
CA THR A 80 1.60 7.33 -4.44
C THR A 80 1.32 6.83 -3.02
N HIS A 81 0.93 7.72 -2.12
CA HIS A 81 0.55 7.34 -0.75
C HIS A 81 -0.93 6.99 -0.68
N LEU A 82 -1.22 5.77 -0.23
CA LEU A 82 -2.55 5.24 0.00
C LEU A 82 -2.75 4.98 1.49
N SER A 83 -3.46 5.86 2.18
CA SER A 83 -3.81 5.69 3.59
C SER A 83 -5.14 4.94 3.70
N ALA A 84 -5.12 3.71 4.22
CA ALA A 84 -6.33 2.92 4.41
C ALA A 84 -7.35 3.65 5.30
N GLY A 85 -6.88 4.40 6.29
CA GLY A 85 -7.74 5.20 7.15
C GLY A 85 -8.39 6.39 6.43
N ASP A 86 -7.69 7.04 5.50
CA ASP A 86 -8.25 8.15 4.72
C ASP A 86 -9.26 7.66 3.70
N LEU A 87 -8.96 6.58 2.98
CA LEU A 87 -9.89 5.95 2.05
C LEU A 87 -11.23 5.58 2.73
N LEU A 88 -11.17 5.02 3.95
CA LEU A 88 -12.37 4.73 4.73
C LEU A 88 -13.14 6.00 5.13
N ARG A 89 -12.44 7.09 5.46
CA ARG A 89 -13.08 8.39 5.79
C ARG A 89 -13.70 9.05 4.56
N GLU A 90 -13.09 8.90 3.40
CA GLU A 90 -13.63 9.38 2.12
C GLU A 90 -14.89 8.60 1.74
N ASP A 91 -14.90 7.28 1.95
CA ASP A 91 -16.08 6.45 1.72
C ASP A 91 -17.26 6.80 2.66
N ILE A 92 -16.98 7.20 3.91
CA ILE A 92 -18.00 7.78 4.80
C ILE A 92 -18.56 9.08 4.20
N LYS A 93 -17.68 9.99 3.74
CA LYS A 93 -18.07 11.31 3.21
C LYS A 93 -18.85 11.21 1.91
N SER A 94 -18.58 10.19 1.08
CA SER A 94 -19.30 9.96 -0.18
C SER A 94 -20.75 9.51 0.04
N GLY A 95 -21.10 9.06 1.25
CA GLY A 95 -22.42 8.51 1.56
C GLY A 95 -22.61 7.11 0.98
N SER A 96 -21.54 6.33 0.86
CA SER A 96 -21.59 4.96 0.36
C SER A 96 -22.54 4.07 1.19
N ALA A 97 -22.94 2.93 0.63
CA ALA A 97 -23.73 1.93 1.36
C ALA A 97 -23.03 1.42 2.63
N ASN A 98 -21.69 1.45 2.66
CA ASN A 98 -20.87 1.04 3.80
C ASN A 98 -20.61 2.17 4.80
N GLY A 99 -20.83 3.43 4.42
CA GLY A 99 -20.42 4.62 5.19
C GLY A 99 -20.86 4.59 6.66
N THR A 100 -22.11 4.24 6.94
CA THR A 100 -22.62 4.13 8.32
C THR A 100 -21.90 3.05 9.13
N MET A 101 -21.64 1.88 8.53
CA MET A 101 -20.91 0.79 9.18
C MET A 101 -19.46 1.19 9.48
N ILE A 102 -18.78 1.76 8.49
CA ILE A 102 -17.40 2.24 8.62
C ILE A 102 -17.31 3.29 9.74
N GLN A 103 -18.22 4.27 9.75
CA GLN A 103 -18.25 5.32 10.77
C GLN A 103 -18.36 4.76 12.19
N ASN A 104 -19.27 3.81 12.41
CA ASN A 104 -19.45 3.21 13.73
C ASN A 104 -18.23 2.41 14.17
N MET A 105 -17.64 1.62 13.28
CA MET A 105 -16.46 0.81 13.59
C MET A 105 -15.23 1.67 13.91
N ILE A 106 -14.99 2.74 13.14
CA ILE A 106 -13.89 3.68 13.40
C ILE A 106 -14.09 4.35 14.76
N LYS A 107 -15.31 4.84 15.05
CA LYS A 107 -15.64 5.48 16.34
C LYS A 107 -15.42 4.55 17.54
N GLU A 108 -15.64 3.24 17.36
CA GLU A 108 -15.41 2.23 18.38
C GLU A 108 -13.96 1.73 18.46
N GLY A 109 -13.08 2.17 17.56
CA GLY A 109 -11.69 1.71 17.47
C GLY A 109 -11.54 0.30 16.92
N LYS A 110 -12.54 -0.21 16.19
CA LYS A 110 -12.55 -1.56 15.60
C LYS A 110 -11.97 -1.58 14.19
N ILE A 111 -11.57 -2.77 13.72
CA ILE A 111 -11.08 -3.00 12.35
C ILE A 111 -12.29 -3.19 11.43
N VAL A 112 -12.38 -2.38 10.37
CA VAL A 112 -13.39 -2.52 9.30
C VAL A 112 -13.15 -3.82 8.53
N PRO A 113 -14.20 -4.53 8.05
CA PRO A 113 -14.05 -5.78 7.30
C PRO A 113 -13.04 -5.68 6.16
N SER A 114 -12.32 -6.78 5.94
CA SER A 114 -11.21 -6.85 5.00
C SER A 114 -11.64 -6.53 3.58
N GLU A 115 -12.80 -7.04 3.15
CA GLU A 115 -13.32 -6.87 1.79
C GLU A 115 -13.54 -5.40 1.44
N VAL A 116 -14.03 -4.60 2.39
CA VAL A 116 -14.27 -3.17 2.20
C VAL A 116 -12.94 -2.44 2.05
N THR A 117 -11.99 -2.68 2.96
CA THR A 117 -10.70 -1.99 2.96
C THR A 117 -9.87 -2.36 1.73
N VAL A 118 -9.80 -3.65 1.38
CA VAL A 118 -9.08 -4.14 0.20
C VAL A 118 -9.72 -3.61 -1.08
N LYS A 119 -11.05 -3.53 -1.15
CA LYS A 119 -11.71 -2.98 -2.33
C LYS A 119 -11.40 -1.51 -2.55
N LEU A 120 -11.40 -0.71 -1.48
CA LEU A 120 -11.05 0.71 -1.53
C LEU A 120 -9.58 0.90 -1.97
N LEU A 121 -8.65 0.11 -1.42
CA LEU A 121 -7.25 0.13 -1.84
C LEU A 121 -7.10 -0.23 -3.32
N GLN A 122 -7.78 -1.28 -3.78
CA GLN A 122 -7.73 -1.70 -5.18
C GLN A 122 -8.23 -0.61 -6.12
N LEU A 123 -9.36 0.03 -5.80
CA LEU A 123 -9.90 1.13 -6.60
C LEU A 123 -8.92 2.31 -6.64
N ALA A 124 -8.37 2.70 -5.48
CA ALA A 124 -7.41 3.79 -5.40
C ALA A 124 -6.12 3.51 -6.20
N MET A 125 -5.65 2.27 -6.23
CA MET A 125 -4.52 1.86 -7.07
C MET A 125 -4.89 1.91 -8.56
N GLN A 126 -6.08 1.45 -8.94
CA GLN A 126 -6.55 1.43 -10.34
C GLN A 126 -6.81 2.84 -10.90
N GLU A 127 -7.23 3.77 -10.05
CA GLU A 127 -7.46 5.16 -10.40
C GLU A 127 -6.16 6.00 -10.43
N SER A 128 -5.05 5.46 -9.93
CA SER A 128 -3.76 6.14 -9.93
C SER A 128 -3.03 5.93 -11.25
N ASP A 129 -2.46 7.01 -11.80
CA ASP A 129 -1.56 6.95 -12.95
C ASP A 129 -0.12 6.51 -12.59
N ASN A 130 0.08 5.94 -11.39
CA ASN A 130 1.38 5.51 -10.87
C ASN A 130 1.39 4.00 -10.64
N ASP A 131 2.57 3.39 -10.71
CA ASP A 131 2.79 1.97 -10.42
C ASP A 131 3.52 1.74 -9.09
N LYS A 132 3.92 2.80 -8.37
CA LYS A 132 4.59 2.73 -7.07
C LYS A 132 3.65 3.17 -5.96
N PHE A 133 3.37 2.28 -5.00
CA PHE A 133 2.43 2.57 -3.91
C PHE A 133 3.06 2.39 -2.53
N LEU A 134 2.77 3.34 -1.63
CA LEU A 134 2.98 3.19 -0.20
C LEU A 134 1.63 3.07 0.49
N ILE A 135 1.38 1.92 1.11
CA ILE A 135 0.14 1.70 1.84
C ILE A 135 0.37 1.93 3.34
N ASP A 136 -0.27 2.95 3.90
CA ASP A 136 -0.22 3.31 5.32
C ASP A 136 -1.42 2.70 6.07
N GLY A 137 -1.12 2.04 7.20
CA GLY A 137 -2.12 1.63 8.17
C GLY A 137 -2.84 0.34 7.81
N PHE A 138 -2.20 -0.47 6.97
CA PHE A 138 -2.64 -1.77 6.46
C PHE A 138 -1.44 -2.71 6.32
N PRO A 139 -1.61 -4.04 6.50
CA PRO A 139 -2.78 -4.73 7.04
C PRO A 139 -2.93 -4.52 8.55
N ARG A 140 -4.17 -4.60 9.07
CA ARG A 140 -4.44 -4.48 10.52
C ARG A 140 -4.62 -5.81 11.25
N ASN A 141 -4.85 -6.88 10.52
CA ASN A 141 -4.96 -8.24 11.01
C ASN A 141 -4.60 -9.24 9.91
N GLU A 142 -4.54 -10.52 10.25
CA GLU A 142 -4.17 -11.58 9.30
C GLU A 142 -5.20 -11.72 8.16
N GLU A 143 -6.47 -11.48 8.46
CA GLU A 143 -7.55 -11.51 7.47
C GLU A 143 -7.37 -10.43 6.39
N ASN A 144 -7.01 -9.20 6.79
CA ASN A 144 -6.65 -8.11 5.88
C ASN A 144 -5.48 -8.52 4.97
N ARG A 145 -4.41 -9.04 5.58
CA ARG A 145 -3.20 -9.48 4.84
C ARG A 145 -3.57 -10.53 3.79
N ALA A 146 -4.23 -11.60 4.21
CA ALA A 146 -4.62 -12.69 3.34
C ALA A 146 -5.60 -12.24 2.25
N ALA A 147 -6.60 -11.42 2.60
CA ALA A 147 -7.56 -10.89 1.63
C ALA A 147 -6.87 -10.01 0.57
N PHE A 148 -5.93 -9.16 0.97
CA PHE A 148 -5.19 -8.32 0.03
C PHE A 148 -4.39 -9.14 -0.95
N GLU A 149 -3.58 -10.08 -0.47
CA GLU A 149 -2.77 -10.95 -1.35
C GLU A 149 -3.65 -11.82 -2.25
N ASN A 150 -4.77 -12.35 -1.74
CA ASN A 150 -5.68 -13.17 -2.52
C ASN A 150 -6.42 -12.38 -3.62
N VAL A 151 -6.84 -11.15 -3.33
CA VAL A 151 -7.62 -10.32 -4.26
C VAL A 151 -6.73 -9.63 -5.28
N THR A 152 -5.57 -9.12 -4.86
CA THR A 152 -4.66 -8.38 -5.73
C THR A 152 -3.67 -9.30 -6.44
N GLY A 153 -3.34 -10.46 -5.86
CA GLY A 153 -2.23 -11.30 -6.31
C GLY A 153 -0.86 -10.69 -6.02
N ILE A 154 -0.79 -9.58 -5.27
CA ILE A 154 0.44 -8.82 -5.03
C ILE A 154 0.99 -9.14 -3.64
N VAL A 155 2.26 -9.48 -3.59
CA VAL A 155 3.04 -9.56 -2.35
C VAL A 155 3.81 -8.26 -2.20
N PRO A 156 3.73 -7.55 -1.05
CA PRO A 156 4.50 -6.34 -0.84
C PRO A 156 6.01 -6.58 -0.92
N GLU A 157 6.72 -5.63 -1.53
CA GLU A 157 8.17 -5.68 -1.77
C GLU A 157 8.97 -5.46 -0.48
N PHE A 158 8.46 -4.58 0.38
CA PHE A 158 9.05 -4.30 1.68
C PHE A 158 8.00 -3.87 2.70
N VAL A 159 8.34 -4.07 3.97
CA VAL A 159 7.54 -3.61 5.11
C VAL A 159 8.42 -2.76 6.02
N LEU A 160 8.03 -1.51 6.25
CA LEU A 160 8.66 -0.65 7.25
C LEU A 160 7.80 -0.63 8.50
N PHE A 161 8.34 -1.15 9.59
CA PHE A 161 7.68 -1.16 10.88
C PHE A 161 8.19 -0.01 11.76
N PHE A 162 7.33 0.98 12.00
CA PHE A 162 7.57 2.10 12.90
C PHE A 162 7.27 1.68 14.34
N ASP A 163 8.32 1.28 15.05
CA ASP A 163 8.26 0.87 16.44
C ASP A 163 8.30 2.09 17.35
N CYS A 164 7.31 2.19 18.23
CA CYS A 164 7.15 3.31 19.15
C CYS A 164 6.57 2.74 20.44
N SER A 165 7.06 3.20 21.59
CA SER A 165 6.52 2.74 22.88
C SER A 165 5.11 3.28 23.10
N GLU A 166 4.31 2.58 23.90
CA GLU A 166 2.97 3.03 24.29
C GLU A 166 3.00 4.43 24.91
N GLU A 167 3.98 4.67 25.79
CA GLU A 167 4.17 5.96 26.45
C GLU A 167 4.40 7.11 25.44
N GLU A 168 5.20 6.86 24.41
CA GLU A 168 5.44 7.84 23.34
C GLU A 168 4.18 8.05 22.49
N MET A 169 3.48 6.99 22.12
CA MET A 169 2.24 7.07 21.34
C MET A 169 1.13 7.85 22.06
N GLU A 170 0.97 7.64 23.38
CA GLU A 170 0.04 8.41 24.19
C GLU A 170 0.44 9.91 24.23
N LYS A 171 1.74 10.21 24.40
CA LYS A 171 2.25 11.59 24.37
C LYS A 171 1.99 12.25 23.03
N PHE A 172 2.32 11.62 21.90
CA PHE A 172 2.17 12.23 20.58
C PHE A 172 0.71 12.46 20.19
N ASN A 173 -0.18 11.49 20.44
CA ASN A 173 -1.58 11.61 20.06
C ASN A 173 -2.33 12.66 20.89
N PHE A 174 -1.95 12.86 22.15
CA PHE A 174 -2.51 13.92 22.99
C PHE A 174 -2.26 15.32 22.44
N TRP A 175 -1.09 15.54 21.83
CA TRP A 175 -0.72 16.85 21.26
C TRP A 175 -1.11 17.01 19.78
N ALA A 176 -1.28 15.91 19.05
CA ALA A 176 -1.52 15.96 17.61
C ALA A 176 -2.94 16.43 17.24
N GLY A 177 -3.97 16.11 18.04
CA GLY A 177 -5.35 16.61 17.82
C GLY A 177 -5.89 16.45 16.39
N THR A 178 -5.38 15.46 15.63
CA THR A 178 -5.49 15.50 14.16
C THR A 178 -6.82 15.00 13.61
N ARG A 179 -7.60 14.22 14.36
CA ARG A 179 -8.88 13.68 13.87
C ARG A 179 -10.03 13.95 14.85
N VAL A 180 -11.21 14.19 14.28
CA VAL A 180 -12.44 14.53 14.99
C VAL A 180 -12.89 13.39 15.93
N ASP A 181 -12.45 12.16 15.67
CA ASP A 181 -12.74 10.95 16.42
C ASP A 181 -11.65 10.55 17.44
N ASP A 182 -10.52 11.26 17.49
CA ASP A 182 -9.41 10.92 18.39
C ASP A 182 -9.73 11.39 19.82
N ASN A 183 -10.20 10.47 20.67
CA ASN A 183 -10.22 10.63 22.14
C ASN A 183 -9.31 9.58 22.80
N ILE A 184 -8.86 9.85 24.03
CA ILE A 184 -7.89 9.00 24.76
C ILE A 184 -8.36 7.53 24.82
N GLU A 185 -9.64 7.30 25.09
CA GLU A 185 -10.19 5.94 25.16
C GLU A 185 -10.10 5.20 23.81
N THR A 186 -10.39 5.91 22.72
CA THR A 186 -10.34 5.36 21.36
C THR A 186 -8.90 5.11 20.92
N ILE A 187 -7.96 5.99 21.30
CA ILE A 187 -6.52 5.80 21.05
C ILE A 187 -6.03 4.53 21.74
N ARG A 188 -6.39 4.32 23.02
CA ARG A 188 -6.03 3.10 23.76
C ARG A 188 -6.62 1.84 23.14
N LYS A 189 -7.90 1.88 22.73
CA LYS A 189 -8.53 0.76 22.00
C LYS A 189 -7.76 0.43 20.72
N ARG A 190 -7.39 1.45 19.94
CA ARG A 190 -6.60 1.28 18.71
C ARG A 190 -5.20 0.74 18.96
N PHE A 191 -4.58 1.11 20.07
CA PHE A 191 -3.31 0.54 20.49
C PHE A 191 -3.45 -0.94 20.86
N ASN A 192 -4.43 -1.30 21.68
CA ASN A 192 -4.67 -2.70 22.05
C ASN A 192 -4.93 -3.57 20.81
N VAL A 193 -5.80 -3.09 19.90
CA VAL A 193 -6.06 -3.76 18.62
C VAL A 193 -4.79 -3.90 17.78
N PHE A 194 -3.92 -2.88 17.75
CA PHE A 194 -2.65 -2.95 17.04
C PHE A 194 -1.73 -4.04 17.63
N VAL A 195 -1.60 -4.10 18.95
CA VAL A 195 -0.76 -5.10 19.62
C VAL A 195 -1.30 -6.52 19.42
N GLU A 196 -2.61 -6.71 19.60
CA GLU A 196 -3.24 -8.04 19.53
C GLU A 196 -3.35 -8.57 18.11
N SER A 197 -3.65 -7.69 17.15
CA SER A 197 -4.03 -8.11 15.79
C SER A 197 -3.03 -7.72 14.72
N SER A 198 -2.41 -6.54 14.81
CA SER A 198 -1.52 -6.05 13.74
C SER A 198 -0.07 -6.51 13.91
N LEU A 199 0.49 -6.48 15.13
CA LEU A 199 1.86 -6.91 15.39
C LEU A 199 2.17 -8.34 14.91
N PRO A 200 1.31 -9.36 15.15
CA PRO A 200 1.57 -10.72 14.66
C PRO A 200 1.69 -10.80 13.14
N VAL A 201 0.98 -9.93 12.42
CA VAL A 201 1.03 -9.85 10.95
C VAL A 201 2.35 -9.26 10.49
N ILE A 202 2.88 -8.27 11.21
CA ILE A 202 4.21 -7.72 10.92
C ILE A 202 5.28 -8.81 11.10
N GLU A 203 5.10 -9.75 12.04
CA GLU A 203 5.97 -10.92 12.24
C GLU A 203 5.89 -11.95 11.13
N HIS A 204 4.79 -11.97 10.36
CA HIS A 204 4.67 -12.82 9.19
C HIS A 204 5.64 -12.43 8.06
N TYR A 205 5.87 -11.13 7.87
CA TYR A 205 6.71 -10.65 6.77
C TYR A 205 8.20 -10.92 7.05
N ARG A 206 8.83 -11.69 6.15
CA ARG A 206 10.26 -12.02 6.23
C ARG A 206 11.16 -10.81 5.97
N SER A 207 10.80 -9.97 5.02
CA SER A 207 11.54 -8.76 4.59
C SER A 207 10.97 -7.51 5.25
N ARG A 208 11.29 -7.31 6.53
CA ARG A 208 10.85 -6.14 7.29
C ARG A 208 12.03 -5.37 7.87
N GLU A 209 11.97 -4.05 7.76
CA GLU A 209 12.90 -3.14 8.43
C GLU A 209 12.20 -2.49 9.61
N LYS A 210 12.82 -2.61 10.79
CA LYS A 210 12.30 -2.01 12.02
C LYS A 210 12.93 -0.64 12.21
N ILE A 211 12.09 0.38 12.34
CA ILE A 211 12.47 1.77 12.50
C ILE A 211 12.06 2.24 13.90
N ASP A 212 13.02 2.73 14.65
CA ASP A 212 12.79 3.35 15.96
C ASP A 212 12.15 4.74 15.76
N ALA A 213 10.83 4.79 15.94
CA ALA A 213 10.00 5.99 15.78
C ALA A 213 9.89 6.83 17.05
N GLY A 214 10.54 6.45 18.16
CA GLY A 214 10.69 7.28 19.36
C GLY A 214 11.71 8.41 19.19
N LYS A 215 12.55 8.33 18.15
CA LYS A 215 13.55 9.34 17.81
C LYS A 215 12.95 10.62 17.22
N PRO A 216 13.70 11.74 17.21
CA PRO A 216 13.29 12.96 16.51
C PRO A 216 12.94 12.68 15.04
N ILE A 217 11.92 13.38 14.51
CA ILE A 217 11.37 13.18 13.15
C ILE A 217 12.46 13.19 12.07
N GLU A 218 13.45 14.06 12.20
CA GLU A 218 14.57 14.15 11.26
C GLU A 218 15.46 12.91 11.24
N ASP A 219 15.67 12.26 12.39
CA ASP A 219 16.50 11.06 12.49
C ASP A 219 15.75 9.82 12.02
N VAL A 220 14.44 9.75 12.29
CA VAL A 220 13.54 8.77 11.68
C VAL A 220 13.59 8.92 10.16
N PHE A 221 13.48 10.15 9.66
CA PHE A 221 13.55 10.41 8.22
C PHE A 221 14.88 10.02 7.60
N LYS A 222 16.02 10.35 8.22
CA LYS A 222 17.34 9.88 7.74
C LYS A 222 17.40 8.36 7.65
N THR A 223 16.84 7.66 8.63
CA THR A 223 16.78 6.19 8.64
C THR A 223 15.94 5.66 7.49
N VAL A 224 14.71 6.18 7.32
CA VAL A 224 13.81 5.83 6.22
C VAL A 224 14.50 6.11 4.88
N LYS A 225 15.04 7.31 4.68
CA LYS A 225 15.74 7.69 3.46
C LYS A 225 16.89 6.74 3.15
N ASN A 226 17.69 6.38 4.15
CA ASN A 226 18.79 5.44 3.97
C ASN A 226 18.31 4.06 3.49
N ILE A 227 17.17 3.57 3.98
CA ILE A 227 16.58 2.30 3.50
C ILE A 227 16.26 2.39 2.01
N PHE A 228 15.64 3.49 1.57
CA PHE A 228 15.33 3.70 0.15
C PHE A 228 16.56 3.94 -0.74
N THR A 229 17.68 4.43 -0.18
CA THR A 229 18.92 4.70 -0.95
C THR A 229 19.95 3.57 -0.93
N VAL A 230 20.06 2.81 0.16
CA VAL A 230 21.12 1.78 0.37
C VAL A 230 20.66 0.42 -0.12
N ASN A 231 19.37 0.08 0.03
CA ASN A 231 18.89 -1.26 -0.30
C ASN A 231 18.63 -1.48 -1.79
N ASP A 232 19.03 -0.56 -2.69
CA ASP A 232 18.72 -0.66 -4.12
C ASP A 232 17.25 -1.08 -4.39
N ILE A 233 16.31 -0.60 -3.55
CA ILE A 233 14.86 -0.74 -3.75
C ILE A 233 14.50 -0.30 -5.19
N PHE A 234 15.32 0.57 -5.78
CA PHE A 234 15.22 1.08 -7.14
C PHE A 234 16.31 0.61 -8.11
N GLY A 235 17.36 -0.08 -7.66
CA GLY A 235 18.56 -0.40 -8.45
C GLY A 235 18.55 -1.79 -9.09
N ILE A 236 17.86 -2.77 -8.51
CA ILE A 236 17.96 -4.19 -8.94
C ILE A 236 16.71 -4.70 -9.68
N LEU A 237 15.53 -4.07 -9.52
CA LEU A 237 14.30 -4.56 -10.14
C LEU A 237 14.03 -4.06 -11.56
N HIS A 238 14.68 -3.00 -12.02
CA HIS A 238 14.48 -2.53 -13.41
C HIS A 238 15.20 -3.40 -14.46
N PHE A 239 15.99 -4.41 -14.05
CA PHE A 239 16.71 -5.30 -14.96
C PHE A 239 16.49 -6.80 -14.72
N THR A 240 15.80 -7.21 -13.65
CA THR A 240 15.68 -8.66 -13.31
C THR A 240 14.31 -9.25 -13.66
N VAL A 241 13.39 -8.45 -14.21
CA VAL A 241 12.09 -8.92 -14.70
C VAL A 241 11.88 -8.67 -16.20
N CYS A 242 12.97 -8.48 -16.96
CA CYS A 242 12.98 -8.62 -18.42
C CYS A 242 13.58 -9.97 -18.82
#